data_AF-A0A7H2BE10-F1
#
_entry.id   AF-A0A7H2BE10-F1
#
_cell.length_a   1.000
_cell.length_b   1.000
_cell.length_c   1.000
_cell.angle_alpha   90.00
_cell.angle_beta   90.00
_cell.angle_gamma   90.00
#
_symmetry.space_group_name_H-M   'P 1'
#
loop_
_entity.id
_entity.type
_entity.pdbx_description
1 polymer ?
#
loop_
_entity_poly.entity_id
_entity_poly.type
_entity_poly.pdbx_seq_one_letter_code
_entity_poly.pdbx_strand_id
1 'polypeptide(L)'
;MSILAHSVKNMKKMAGVGATVVALSVGGFTGAQATEIGTAPQQQENVTGVANVTFQPIDGGAVVSNGFSSHAVTGDIYNAWITAGYPTALSGTPVHFLLPYTYQVAVGDGVKQSFSSEGGRGVFYANPTAGAHFVDVDTAAGQFYEINGGATAYGFPTGEVVQTEGQTILPTEYGAISATFQNGQMVGTFIPNPAGN
;
A
#
# COMPACT_ATOMS: atom_id res chain seq x y z
N MET A 1 42.04 -3.15 -48.92
CA MET A 1 41.88 -2.35 -47.68
C MET A 1 40.49 -1.72 -47.70
N SER A 2 39.68 -1.65 -46.66
CA SER A 2 39.45 -2.46 -45.45
C SER A 2 38.11 -1.91 -44.90
N ILE A 3 37.26 -2.79 -44.40
CA ILE A 3 35.98 -2.49 -43.72
C ILE A 3 36.26 -1.77 -42.39
N LEU A 4 35.34 -0.90 -41.89
CA LEU A 4 35.02 -0.58 -40.46
C LEU A 4 34.11 0.69 -40.41
N ALA A 5 33.19 0.98 -39.47
CA ALA A 5 32.36 0.28 -38.49
C ALA A 5 31.55 1.34 -37.69
N HIS A 6 30.27 1.05 -37.41
CA HIS A 6 29.44 1.38 -36.23
C HIS A 6 29.32 2.80 -35.61
N SER A 7 28.13 3.39 -35.82
CA SER A 7 27.05 3.79 -34.86
C SER A 7 27.30 4.24 -33.39
N VAL A 8 26.62 5.36 -33.05
CA VAL A 8 26.07 5.88 -31.77
C VAL A 8 27.00 6.24 -30.58
N LYS A 9 27.06 7.55 -30.24
CA LYS A 9 26.76 8.10 -28.89
C LYS A 9 26.85 9.63 -28.85
N ASN A 10 25.73 10.31 -29.06
CA ASN A 10 25.62 11.73 -28.70
C ASN A 10 25.27 11.86 -27.21
N MET A 11 26.30 11.96 -26.37
CA MET A 11 26.18 12.58 -25.05
C MET A 11 26.16 14.09 -25.23
N LYS A 12 25.10 14.78 -24.76
CA LYS A 12 25.14 16.22 -24.54
C LYS A 12 24.71 16.56 -23.11
N LYS A 13 25.62 17.28 -22.46
CA LYS A 13 25.59 17.86 -21.11
C LYS A 13 24.39 18.79 -20.85
N MET A 14 23.92 18.71 -19.61
CA MET A 14 23.39 19.76 -18.72
C MET A 14 23.14 21.17 -19.31
N ALA A 15 21.90 21.65 -19.16
CA ALA A 15 21.58 23.02 -18.74
C ALA A 15 20.15 23.02 -18.17
N GLY A 16 19.97 23.56 -16.96
CA GLY A 16 18.72 23.48 -16.21
C GLY A 16 17.58 24.32 -16.80
N VAL A 17 16.34 23.93 -16.48
CA VAL A 17 15.14 24.77 -16.54
C VAL A 17 14.24 24.35 -15.38
N GLY A 18 13.75 25.36 -14.67
CA GLY A 18 13.21 25.29 -13.32
C GLY A 18 12.01 24.36 -13.11
N ALA A 19 11.92 23.86 -11.88
CA ALA A 19 10.69 23.42 -11.28
C ALA A 19 9.67 24.57 -11.35
N THR A 20 8.85 24.59 -12.38
CA THR A 20 7.66 25.45 -12.40
C THR A 20 6.62 24.74 -11.56
N VAL A 21 6.53 25.13 -10.29
CA VAL A 21 5.36 24.86 -9.46
C VAL A 21 4.21 25.60 -10.10
N VAL A 22 3.43 24.89 -10.92
CA VAL A 22 2.18 25.40 -11.45
C VAL A 22 1.13 25.16 -10.39
N ALA A 23 0.95 26.14 -9.51
CA ALA A 23 -0.30 26.29 -8.78
C ALA A 23 -1.38 26.66 -9.81
N LEU A 24 -2.22 25.72 -10.19
CA LEU A 24 -3.45 26.00 -10.94
C LEU A 24 -4.65 25.70 -10.06
N SER A 25 -5.24 26.80 -9.58
CA SER A 25 -6.58 26.86 -9.03
C SER A 25 -7.63 26.51 -10.09
N VAL A 26 -8.54 25.62 -9.71
CA VAL A 26 -9.95 25.50 -10.12
C VAL A 26 -10.26 25.50 -11.63
N GLY A 27 -10.71 24.33 -12.12
CA GLY A 27 -11.64 24.23 -13.25
C GLY A 27 -11.01 23.81 -14.57
N GLY A 28 -11.38 22.61 -15.03
CA GLY A 28 -11.27 22.22 -16.44
C GLY A 28 -10.23 21.15 -16.74
N PHE A 29 -10.58 19.89 -16.53
CA PHE A 29 -9.99 18.80 -17.32
C PHE A 29 -11.00 18.37 -18.38
N THR A 30 -10.54 18.33 -19.63
CA THR A 30 -11.33 18.08 -20.83
C THR A 30 -11.73 16.61 -20.96
N GLY A 31 -13.03 16.35 -20.91
CA GLY A 31 -13.89 15.38 -21.63
C GLY A 31 -13.47 13.95 -22.02
N ALA A 32 -12.19 13.57 -22.08
CA ALA A 32 -11.76 12.27 -22.64
C ALA A 32 -10.78 11.47 -21.76
N GLN A 33 -10.14 12.10 -20.76
CA GLN A 33 -9.37 11.38 -19.72
C GLN A 33 -10.18 11.19 -18.42
N ALA A 34 -11.44 11.64 -18.41
CA ALA A 34 -12.38 11.45 -17.30
C ALA A 34 -13.06 10.06 -17.32
N THR A 35 -12.80 9.22 -18.34
CA THR A 35 -13.60 8.00 -18.59
C THR A 35 -12.86 6.69 -18.29
N GLU A 36 -11.54 6.71 -18.09
CA GLU A 36 -10.77 5.59 -17.52
C GLU A 36 -10.16 5.92 -16.14
N ILE A 37 -10.59 7.04 -15.54
CA ILE A 37 -10.53 7.31 -14.09
C ILE A 37 -11.97 7.15 -13.57
N GLY A 38 -12.66 6.11 -14.05
CA GLY A 38 -13.92 5.69 -13.48
C GLY A 38 -13.64 5.14 -12.08
N THR A 39 -14.19 5.79 -11.06
CA THR A 39 -14.25 5.34 -9.65
C THR A 39 -13.00 5.44 -8.76
N ALA A 40 -12.07 6.37 -8.99
CA ALA A 40 -11.29 6.87 -7.84
C ALA A 40 -12.29 7.56 -6.88
N PRO A 41 -12.28 7.30 -5.55
CA PRO A 41 -13.33 7.78 -4.67
C PRO A 41 -13.46 9.30 -4.77
N GLN A 42 -14.55 9.73 -5.41
CA GLN A 42 -15.12 11.07 -5.28
C GLN A 42 -15.72 11.15 -3.88
N GLN A 43 -14.85 11.09 -2.87
CA GLN A 43 -15.25 11.34 -1.50
C GLN A 43 -14.23 12.30 -0.91
N GLN A 44 -14.45 13.57 -1.25
CA GLN A 44 -14.64 14.58 -0.22
C GLN A 44 -15.83 14.18 0.69
N GLU A 45 -15.86 12.96 1.22
CA GLU A 45 -16.67 12.67 2.39
C GLU A 45 -15.82 13.11 3.55
N ASN A 46 -16.44 13.87 4.44
CA ASN A 46 -15.97 13.91 5.81
C ASN A 46 -15.91 12.46 6.28
N VAL A 47 -14.73 11.82 6.20
CA VAL A 47 -14.39 10.74 7.10
C VAL A 47 -14.71 11.32 8.47
N THR A 48 -15.72 10.77 9.14
CA THR A 48 -16.19 11.28 10.43
C THR A 48 -14.96 11.49 11.33
N GLY A 49 -14.62 12.73 11.64
CA GLY A 49 -13.41 13.09 12.43
C GLY A 49 -12.24 13.75 11.70
N VAL A 50 -12.14 13.71 10.36
CA VAL A 50 -11.01 14.32 9.61
C VAL A 50 -11.51 15.41 8.65
N ALA A 51 -11.67 16.63 9.17
CA ALA A 51 -11.91 17.79 8.33
C ALA A 51 -10.68 18.04 7.42
N ASN A 52 -10.92 18.09 6.09
CA ASN A 52 -9.96 18.48 5.04
C ASN A 52 -8.98 17.40 4.53
N VAL A 53 -9.48 16.20 4.18
CA VAL A 53 -8.68 15.28 3.35
C VAL A 53 -8.73 15.72 1.88
N THR A 54 -7.59 15.86 1.22
CA THR A 54 -7.48 16.09 -0.22
C THR A 54 -6.79 14.92 -0.90
N PHE A 55 -7.26 14.62 -2.12
CA PHE A 55 -6.70 13.58 -2.99
C PHE A 55 -6.24 14.23 -4.29
N GLN A 56 -4.95 14.22 -4.54
CA GLN A 56 -4.36 14.71 -5.78
C GLN A 56 -3.85 13.51 -6.60
N PRO A 57 -4.50 13.16 -7.73
CA PRO A 57 -4.03 12.07 -8.56
C PRO A 57 -2.67 12.40 -9.18
N ILE A 58 -1.84 11.37 -9.31
CA ILE A 58 -0.55 11.37 -10.03
C ILE A 58 -0.50 10.13 -10.93
N ASP A 59 0.45 10.08 -11.87
CA ASP A 59 0.60 8.89 -12.70
C ASP A 59 0.91 7.65 -11.83
N GLY A 60 0.07 6.62 -11.93
CA GLY A 60 0.16 5.41 -11.13
C GLY A 60 -0.08 5.58 -9.62
N GLY A 61 -0.75 6.65 -9.16
CA GLY A 61 -0.99 6.86 -7.74
C GLY A 61 -1.80 8.09 -7.35
N ALA A 62 -1.72 8.45 -6.06
CA ALA A 62 -2.25 9.70 -5.53
C ALA A 62 -1.38 10.25 -4.38
N VAL A 63 -1.38 11.57 -4.22
CA VAL A 63 -0.95 12.25 -3.01
C VAL A 63 -2.18 12.53 -2.15
N VAL A 64 -2.16 12.03 -0.92
CA VAL A 64 -3.24 12.19 0.06
C VAL A 64 -2.77 13.14 1.14
N SER A 65 -3.52 14.22 1.39
CA SER A 65 -3.22 15.18 2.45
C SER A 65 -4.37 15.24 3.44
N ASN A 66 -4.10 15.30 4.74
CA ASN A 66 -5.14 15.33 5.79
C ASN A 66 -5.03 16.57 6.71
N GLY A 67 -4.46 17.67 6.19
CA GLY A 67 -4.22 18.91 6.95
C GLY A 67 -3.00 18.87 7.88
N PHE A 68 -2.50 17.68 8.26
CA PHE A 68 -1.33 17.50 9.12
C PHE A 68 -0.10 16.98 8.35
N SER A 69 -0.32 16.06 7.42
CA SER A 69 0.73 15.49 6.58
C SER A 69 0.23 15.24 5.16
N SER A 70 1.16 14.88 4.28
CA SER A 70 0.86 14.47 2.91
C SER A 70 1.70 13.27 2.54
N HIS A 71 1.06 12.22 2.02
CA HIS A 71 1.72 10.97 1.68
C HIS A 71 1.31 10.53 0.27
N ALA A 72 2.31 10.20 -0.53
CA ALA A 72 2.09 9.55 -1.81
C ALA A 72 1.80 8.06 -1.59
N VAL A 73 0.83 7.54 -2.34
CA VAL A 73 0.52 6.12 -2.47
C VAL A 73 0.59 5.79 -3.95
N THR A 74 1.43 4.82 -4.32
CA THR A 74 1.73 4.49 -5.72
C THR A 74 1.76 2.99 -5.96
N GLY A 75 1.64 2.60 -7.24
CA GLY A 75 1.87 1.24 -7.71
C GLY A 75 0.83 0.25 -7.19
N ASP A 76 1.24 -0.98 -6.92
CA ASP A 76 0.34 -2.06 -6.52
C ASP A 76 -0.38 -1.77 -5.21
N ILE A 77 0.26 -1.06 -4.27
CA ILE A 77 -0.39 -0.61 -3.03
C ILE A 77 -1.54 0.36 -3.36
N TYR A 78 -1.34 1.31 -4.27
CA TYR A 78 -2.41 2.22 -4.68
C TYR A 78 -3.57 1.45 -5.31
N ASN A 79 -3.26 0.56 -6.25
CA ASN A 79 -4.26 -0.24 -6.96
C ASN A 79 -5.09 -1.08 -5.98
N ALA A 80 -4.45 -1.79 -5.05
CA ALA A 80 -5.15 -2.59 -4.04
C ALA A 80 -6.01 -1.70 -3.12
N TRP A 81 -5.45 -0.60 -2.63
CA TRP A 81 -6.14 0.31 -1.71
C TRP A 81 -7.40 0.94 -2.29
N ILE A 82 -7.38 1.35 -3.57
CA ILE A 82 -8.55 1.98 -4.21
C ILE A 82 -9.51 0.96 -4.87
N THR A 83 -9.19 -0.33 -4.86
CA THR A 83 -10.02 -1.35 -5.52
C THR A 83 -11.35 -1.51 -4.80
N ALA A 84 -12.44 -1.27 -5.54
CA ALA A 84 -13.78 -1.57 -5.06
C ALA A 84 -13.93 -3.08 -4.79
N GLY A 85 -14.41 -3.44 -3.60
CA GLY A 85 -14.52 -4.84 -3.18
C GLY A 85 -13.22 -5.46 -2.67
N TYR A 86 -12.16 -4.68 -2.47
CA TYR A 86 -11.01 -5.13 -1.68
C TYR A 86 -11.49 -5.58 -0.28
N PRO A 87 -10.93 -6.67 0.29
CA PRO A 87 -11.37 -7.19 1.58
C PRO A 87 -11.43 -6.11 2.67
N THR A 88 -12.48 -6.19 3.49
CA THR A 88 -12.66 -5.29 4.64
C THR A 88 -11.72 -5.73 5.76
N ALA A 89 -11.17 -4.79 6.51
CA ALA A 89 -10.45 -5.13 7.74
C ALA A 89 -11.36 -5.94 8.68
N LEU A 90 -10.80 -6.78 9.55
CA LEU A 90 -11.60 -7.58 10.49
C LEU A 90 -12.35 -6.70 11.50
N SER A 91 -11.96 -5.44 11.67
CA SER A 91 -12.73 -4.43 12.42
C SER A 91 -14.07 -4.04 11.76
N GLY A 92 -14.29 -4.43 10.49
CA GLY A 92 -15.46 -4.03 9.70
C GLY A 92 -15.24 -2.72 8.92
N THR A 93 -14.09 -2.07 9.07
CA THR A 93 -13.77 -0.85 8.31
C THR A 93 -13.28 -1.21 6.90
N PRO A 94 -13.91 -0.68 5.84
CA PRO A 94 -13.42 -0.84 4.48
C PRO A 94 -12.00 -0.28 4.34
N VAL A 95 -11.08 -1.06 3.77
CA VAL A 95 -9.65 -0.69 3.70
C VAL A 95 -9.43 0.60 2.90
N HIS A 96 -10.26 0.88 1.90
CA HIS A 96 -10.20 2.12 1.12
C HIS A 96 -10.59 3.38 1.91
N PHE A 97 -11.13 3.25 3.13
CA PHE A 97 -11.34 4.38 4.06
C PHE A 97 -10.16 4.64 4.98
N LEU A 98 -9.14 3.77 4.99
CA LEU A 98 -7.91 4.02 5.72
C LEU A 98 -7.05 5.01 4.93
N LEU A 99 -6.42 5.94 5.65
CA LEU A 99 -5.57 6.96 5.04
C LEU A 99 -4.10 6.65 5.32
N PRO A 100 -3.19 6.90 4.36
CA PRO A 100 -1.76 6.71 4.58
C PRO A 100 -1.26 7.70 5.62
N TYR A 101 -0.43 7.23 6.56
CA TYR A 101 0.26 8.09 7.54
C TYR A 101 1.79 7.93 7.53
N THR A 102 2.30 7.09 6.63
CA THR A 102 3.74 6.95 6.36
C THR A 102 4.01 7.11 4.87
N TYR A 103 5.28 7.31 4.52
CA TYR A 103 5.75 7.09 3.14
C TYR A 103 5.88 5.59 2.86
N GLN A 104 5.89 5.22 1.57
CA GLN A 104 6.33 3.88 1.16
C GLN A 104 7.80 3.68 1.54
N VAL A 105 8.12 2.52 2.11
CA VAL A 105 9.49 2.14 2.49
C VAL A 105 9.82 0.80 1.84
N ALA A 106 11.02 0.69 1.29
CA ALA A 106 11.52 -0.56 0.72
C ALA A 106 11.74 -1.61 1.82
N VAL A 107 11.32 -2.85 1.57
CA VAL A 107 11.53 -4.01 2.43
C VAL A 107 11.83 -5.19 1.51
N GLY A 108 13.02 -5.78 1.61
CA GLY A 108 13.42 -6.86 0.69
C GLY A 108 13.35 -6.42 -0.79
N ASP A 109 12.64 -7.20 -1.61
CA ASP A 109 12.38 -6.95 -3.03
C ASP A 109 11.07 -6.19 -3.29
N GLY A 110 10.41 -5.70 -2.24
CA GLY A 110 9.14 -4.99 -2.32
C GLY A 110 9.09 -3.72 -1.48
N VAL A 111 7.87 -3.28 -1.19
CA VAL A 111 7.58 -2.05 -0.45
C VAL A 111 6.49 -2.27 0.59
N LYS A 112 6.45 -1.41 1.61
CA LYS A 112 5.35 -1.34 2.56
C LYS A 112 4.93 0.09 2.87
N GLN A 113 3.68 0.28 3.28
CA GLN A 113 3.14 1.56 3.74
C GLN A 113 2.00 1.37 4.73
N SER A 114 1.97 2.20 5.78
CA SER A 114 0.98 2.10 6.85
C SER A 114 -0.21 3.04 6.64
N PHE A 115 -1.39 2.53 6.98
CA PHE A 115 -2.67 3.19 6.82
C PHE A 115 -3.48 3.11 8.12
N SER A 116 -4.27 4.14 8.40
CA SER A 116 -5.12 4.19 9.59
C SER A 116 -6.35 5.08 9.40
N SER A 117 -7.38 4.79 10.19
CA SER A 117 -8.50 5.69 10.49
C SER A 117 -8.92 5.49 11.94
N GLU A 118 -10.00 6.15 12.39
CA GLU A 118 -10.60 5.87 13.70
C GLU A 118 -11.11 4.43 13.83
N GLY A 119 -11.44 3.77 12.70
CA GLY A 119 -12.06 2.45 12.67
C GLY A 119 -11.11 1.28 12.39
N GLY A 120 -9.82 1.54 12.19
CA GLY A 120 -8.85 0.46 11.97
C GLY A 120 -7.48 0.93 11.51
N ARG A 121 -6.52 0.02 11.55
CA ARG A 121 -5.14 0.25 11.14
C ARG A 121 -4.57 -0.97 10.43
N GLY A 122 -3.65 -0.72 9.52
CA GLY A 122 -2.90 -1.81 8.90
C GLY A 122 -1.76 -1.32 8.04
N VAL A 123 -1.11 -2.29 7.40
CA VAL A 123 0.05 -2.06 6.56
C VAL A 123 -0.14 -2.79 5.26
N PHE A 124 -0.08 -2.05 4.15
CA PHE A 124 0.04 -2.67 2.84
C PHE A 124 1.48 -3.11 2.62
N TYR A 125 1.64 -4.33 2.13
CA TYR A 125 2.87 -4.89 1.61
C TYR A 125 2.67 -5.22 0.14
N ALA A 126 3.67 -4.92 -0.69
CA ALA A 126 3.64 -5.32 -2.10
C ALA A 126 5.01 -5.78 -2.57
N ASN A 127 5.06 -6.92 -3.26
CA ASN A 127 6.23 -7.35 -4.02
C ASN A 127 5.80 -7.95 -5.37
N PRO A 128 6.75 -8.15 -6.32
CA PRO A 128 6.41 -8.69 -7.63
C PRO A 128 5.84 -10.11 -7.61
N THR A 129 6.10 -10.89 -6.55
CA THR A 129 5.73 -12.30 -6.45
C THR A 129 4.33 -12.50 -5.88
N ALA A 130 4.02 -11.87 -4.75
CA ALA A 130 2.74 -12.03 -4.06
C ALA A 130 1.70 -10.96 -4.47
N GLY A 131 2.14 -9.83 -5.01
CA GLY A 131 1.27 -8.68 -5.24
C GLY A 131 1.04 -7.88 -3.96
N ALA A 132 0.00 -7.04 -3.94
CA ALA A 132 -0.30 -6.15 -2.83
C ALA A 132 -1.35 -6.73 -1.85
N HIS A 133 -1.00 -6.77 -0.57
CA HIS A 133 -1.81 -7.34 0.51
C HIS A 133 -1.81 -6.46 1.75
N PHE A 134 -2.93 -6.43 2.45
CA PHE A 134 -3.20 -5.64 3.65
C PHE A 134 -3.08 -6.49 4.91
N VAL A 135 -2.08 -6.18 5.71
CA VAL A 135 -1.92 -6.75 7.04
C VAL A 135 -2.72 -5.90 8.02
N ASP A 136 -3.85 -6.43 8.48
CA ASP A 136 -4.67 -5.83 9.53
C ASP A 136 -3.97 -5.94 10.89
N VAL A 137 -3.38 -4.85 11.38
CA VAL A 137 -2.58 -4.82 12.62
C VAL A 137 -3.40 -4.61 13.88
N ASP A 138 -4.73 -4.57 13.77
CA ASP A 138 -5.61 -4.66 14.93
C ASP A 138 -5.96 -6.13 15.25
N THR A 139 -5.46 -7.07 14.45
CA THR A 139 -5.57 -8.52 14.66
C THR A 139 -4.32 -9.11 15.31
N ALA A 140 -4.48 -10.26 15.98
CA ALA A 140 -3.34 -10.92 16.61
C ALA A 140 -2.30 -11.39 15.58
N ALA A 141 -2.72 -11.88 14.40
CA ALA A 141 -1.81 -12.33 13.35
C ALA A 141 -1.05 -11.17 12.70
N GLY A 142 -1.73 -10.06 12.42
CA GLY A 142 -1.07 -8.86 11.88
C GLY A 142 -0.09 -8.24 12.87
N GLN A 143 -0.43 -8.18 14.16
CA GLN A 143 0.51 -7.72 15.20
C GLN A 143 1.71 -8.65 15.33
N PHE A 144 1.47 -9.97 15.27
CA PHE A 144 2.55 -10.95 15.37
C PHE A 144 3.53 -10.79 14.22
N TYR A 145 3.01 -10.61 13.01
CA TYR A 145 3.81 -10.36 11.83
C TYR A 145 4.66 -9.08 11.97
N GLU A 146 4.06 -7.93 12.29
CA GLU A 146 4.79 -6.65 12.37
C GLU A 146 5.86 -6.64 13.47
N ILE A 147 5.56 -7.15 14.67
CA ILE A 147 6.47 -7.08 15.82
C ILE A 147 7.66 -8.04 15.67
N ASN A 148 7.48 -9.15 14.96
CA ASN A 148 8.51 -10.17 14.80
C ASN A 148 9.27 -10.09 13.46
N GLY A 149 9.29 -8.92 12.82
CA GLY A 149 10.17 -8.63 11.68
C GLY A 149 9.49 -8.63 10.30
N GLY A 150 8.17 -8.89 10.24
CA GLY A 150 7.35 -8.76 9.04
C GLY A 150 7.90 -9.54 7.84
N ALA A 151 7.90 -8.89 6.67
CA ALA A 151 8.29 -9.53 5.41
C ALA A 151 9.72 -10.09 5.42
N THR A 152 10.63 -9.46 6.18
CA THR A 152 12.01 -9.95 6.31
C THR A 152 12.08 -11.29 7.05
N ALA A 153 11.18 -11.54 7.99
CA ALA A 153 11.17 -12.75 8.81
C ALA A 153 10.26 -13.85 8.25
N TYR A 154 9.12 -13.46 7.67
CA TYR A 154 8.05 -14.40 7.29
C TYR A 154 7.73 -14.39 5.79
N GLY A 155 8.42 -13.57 4.99
CA GLY A 155 8.10 -13.36 3.59
C GLY A 155 6.89 -12.44 3.41
N PHE A 156 6.63 -12.01 2.19
CA PHE A 156 5.49 -11.13 1.92
C PHE A 156 4.16 -11.85 2.21
N PRO A 157 3.10 -11.13 2.61
CA PRO A 157 1.78 -11.74 2.73
C PRO A 157 1.31 -12.23 1.35
N THR A 158 0.63 -13.37 1.31
CA THR A 158 0.07 -13.97 0.08
C THR A 158 -1.47 -13.93 0.06
N GLY A 159 -2.04 -13.24 1.04
CA GLY A 159 -3.47 -13.08 1.26
C GLY A 159 -3.70 -12.21 2.49
N GLU A 160 -4.97 -11.89 2.72
CA GLU A 160 -5.36 -11.03 3.84
C GLU A 160 -5.44 -11.80 5.16
N VAL A 161 -5.48 -11.07 6.27
CA VAL A 161 -5.78 -11.69 7.57
C VAL A 161 -7.22 -12.24 7.53
N VAL A 162 -7.38 -13.51 7.91
CA VAL A 162 -8.69 -14.15 8.06
C VAL A 162 -8.93 -14.60 9.49
N GLN A 163 -10.19 -14.63 9.91
CA GLN A 163 -10.58 -15.13 11.24
C GLN A 163 -11.13 -16.55 11.15
N THR A 164 -10.57 -17.46 11.94
CA THR A 164 -10.95 -18.88 11.98
C THR A 164 -10.86 -19.40 13.41
N GLU A 165 -11.94 -19.99 13.93
CA GLU A 165 -11.96 -20.70 15.22
C GLU A 165 -11.33 -19.93 16.41
N GLY A 166 -11.62 -18.62 16.52
CA GLY A 166 -11.08 -17.78 17.61
C GLY A 166 -9.61 -17.38 17.44
N GLN A 167 -9.02 -17.69 16.31
CA GLN A 167 -7.70 -17.24 15.88
C GLN A 167 -7.82 -16.36 14.64
N THR A 168 -6.76 -15.62 14.39
CA THR A 168 -6.52 -14.91 13.14
C THR A 168 -5.34 -15.56 12.43
N ILE A 169 -5.44 -15.70 11.12
CA ILE A 169 -4.44 -16.34 10.27
C ILE A 169 -3.96 -15.32 9.24
N LEU A 170 -2.65 -15.21 9.07
CA LEU A 170 -2.03 -14.46 7.98
C LEU A 170 -1.18 -15.41 7.12
N PRO A 171 -1.57 -15.69 5.87
CA PRO A 171 -0.72 -16.44 4.94
C PRO A 171 0.44 -15.57 4.43
N THR A 172 1.64 -16.15 4.34
CA THR A 172 2.87 -15.49 3.87
C THR A 172 3.64 -16.39 2.90
N GLU A 173 4.65 -15.84 2.22
CA GLU A 173 5.49 -16.62 1.28
C GLU A 173 6.23 -17.77 1.98
N TYR A 174 6.63 -17.61 3.25
CA TYR A 174 7.39 -18.64 3.97
C TYR A 174 6.49 -19.60 4.78
N GLY A 175 5.19 -19.32 4.92
CA GLY A 175 4.28 -20.13 5.73
C GLY A 175 2.98 -19.42 6.07
N ALA A 176 2.47 -19.65 7.28
CA ALA A 176 1.34 -18.93 7.81
C ALA A 176 1.54 -18.59 9.29
N ILE A 177 1.06 -17.43 9.72
CA ILE A 177 0.99 -17.05 11.13
C ILE A 177 -0.40 -17.39 11.64
N SER A 178 -0.48 -18.12 12.76
CA SER A 178 -1.71 -18.38 13.49
C SER A 178 -1.61 -17.76 14.87
N ALA A 179 -2.45 -16.78 15.18
CA ALA A 179 -2.37 -16.04 16.44
C ALA A 179 -3.73 -15.63 16.99
N THR A 180 -3.78 -15.44 18.31
CA THR A 180 -4.96 -14.96 19.04
C THR A 180 -4.55 -14.05 20.20
N PHE A 181 -5.51 -13.32 20.75
CA PHE A 181 -5.31 -12.57 21.99
C PHE A 181 -5.76 -13.40 23.19
N GLN A 182 -4.81 -13.75 24.06
CA GLN A 182 -5.09 -14.42 25.34
C GLN A 182 -4.84 -13.41 26.47
N ASN A 183 -5.89 -13.08 27.23
CA ASN A 183 -5.83 -12.10 28.31
C ASN A 183 -5.22 -10.75 27.90
N GLY A 184 -5.53 -10.29 26.68
CA GLY A 184 -4.99 -9.04 26.12
C GLY A 184 -3.54 -9.14 25.61
N GLN A 185 -2.89 -10.30 25.72
CA GLN A 185 -1.58 -10.54 25.13
C GLN A 185 -1.72 -11.31 23.83
N MET A 186 -1.01 -10.85 22.80
CA MET A 186 -0.90 -11.57 21.54
C MET A 186 -0.06 -12.84 21.76
N VAL A 187 -0.63 -13.99 21.41
CA VAL A 187 0.02 -15.30 21.42
C VAL A 187 -0.16 -15.91 20.04
N GLY A 188 0.93 -16.35 19.41
CA GLY A 188 0.88 -16.91 18.08
C GLY A 188 2.04 -17.83 17.77
N THR A 189 1.88 -18.59 16.69
CA THR A 189 2.90 -19.46 16.15
C THR A 189 3.04 -19.22 14.65
N PHE A 190 4.27 -19.37 14.16
CA PHE A 190 4.53 -19.47 12.74
C PHE A 190 4.51 -20.94 12.32
N ILE A 191 3.80 -21.24 11.25
CA ILE A 191 3.67 -22.55 10.62
C ILE A 191 4.41 -22.46 9.28
N PRO A 192 5.67 -22.91 9.20
CA PRO A 192 6.45 -22.84 7.96
C PRO A 192 5.84 -23.73 6.88
N ASN A 193 6.01 -23.34 5.62
CA ASN A 193 5.66 -24.20 4.49
C ASN A 193 6.43 -25.52 4.58
N PRO A 194 5.78 -26.69 4.39
CA PRO A 194 6.41 -28.00 4.55
C PRO A 194 7.53 -28.29 3.54
N ALA A 195 7.62 -27.51 2.48
CA ALA A 195 8.73 -27.49 1.53
C ALA A 195 9.62 -26.28 1.83
N GLY A 196 10.50 -26.40 2.82
CA GLY A 196 11.57 -25.42 3.02
C GLY A 196 12.54 -25.45 1.84
N ASN A 197 12.86 -24.27 1.30
CA ASN A 197 14.16 -24.04 0.67
C ASN A 197 15.13 -23.55 1.74
#